data_AF-A0A821JZ18-F1
#
_entry.id   AF-A0A821JZ18-F1
#
_cell.length_a   1.000
_cell.length_b   1.000
_cell.length_c   1.000
_cell.angle_alpha   90.00
_cell.angle_beta   90.00
_cell.angle_gamma   90.00
#
_symmetry.space_group_name_H-M   'P 1'
#
loop_
_entity.id
_entity.type
_entity.pdbx_description
1 polymer ?
#
loop_
_entity_poly.entity_id
_entity_poly.type
_entity_poly.pdbx_seq_one_letter_code
_entity_poly.pdbx_strand_id
1 'polypeptide(L)' 'MGKYSKALEYYEKSLKIREISLPPTHPNLAVSYNNIGQVHNIM' A
#
# COMPACT_ATOMS: atom_id res chain seq x y z
N MET A 1 -17.53 -4.07 -0.80
CA MET A 1 -16.79 -3.52 -1.96
C MET A 1 -16.39 -2.05 -1.76
N GLY A 2 -17.30 -1.10 -1.50
CA GLY A 2 -16.95 0.34 -1.44
C GLY A 2 -15.98 0.82 -0.33
N LYS A 3 -15.75 0.05 0.75
CA LYS A 3 -14.76 0.39 1.79
C LYS A 3 -13.34 -0.08 1.42
N TYR A 4 -13.23 -1.15 0.63
CA TYR A 4 -11.95 -1.70 0.20
C TYR A 4 -11.30 -0.86 -0.89
N SER A 5 -12.09 -0.30 -1.80
CA SER A 5 -11.61 0.65 -2.80
C SER A 5 -11.01 1.91 -2.18
N LYS A 6 -11.62 2.44 -1.11
CA LYS A 6 -11.08 3.60 -0.40
C LYS A 6 -9.82 3.26 0.41
N ALA A 7 -9.76 2.07 1.01
CA ALA A 7 -8.55 1.58 1.68
C ALA A 7 -7.39 1.42 0.70
N LEU A 8 -7.64 0.85 -0.48
CA LEU A 8 -6.66 0.70 -1.55
C LEU A 8 -6.10 2.07 -1.98
N GLU A 9 -6.97 3.06 -2.20
CA GLU A 9 -6.56 4.42 -2.57
C GLU A 9 -5.61 5.05 -1.53
N TYR A 10 -5.88 4.88 -0.24
CA TYR A 10 -5.00 5.36 0.83
C TYR A 10 -3.66 4.61 0.86
N TYR A 11 -3.66 3.29 0.64
CA TYR A 11 -2.43 2.52 0.59
C TYR A 11 -1.55 2.89 -0.61
N GLU A 12 -2.13 3.13 -1.79
CA GLU A 12 -1.40 3.59 -2.97
C GLU A 12 -0.80 4.98 -2.76
N LYS A 13 -1.54 5.92 -2.17
CA LYS A 13 -1.02 7.25 -1.80
C LYS A 13 0.14 7.15 -0.83
N SER A 14 0.03 6.28 0.19
CA SER A 14 1.11 6.03 1.14
C SER A 14 2.34 5.42 0.49
N LEU A 15 2.15 4.46 -0.41
CA LEU A 15 3.22 3.80 -1.14
C LEU A 15 4.01 4.83 -1.97
N LYS A 16 3.33 5.70 -2.71
CA LYS A 16 3.97 6.72 -3.56
C LYS A 16 4.84 7.69 -2.76
N ILE A 17 4.39 8.11 -1.58
CA ILE A 17 5.19 8.95 -0.68
C ILE A 17 6.43 8.18 -0.19
N ARG A 18 6.27 6.90 0.18
CA ARG A 18 7.36 6.05 0.64
C ARG A 18 8.39 5.76 -0.45
N GLU A 19 7.97 5.55 -1.70
CA GLU A 19 8.88 5.32 -2.83
C GLU A 19 9.75 6.55 -3.15
N ILE A 20 9.22 7.76 -2.94
CA ILE A 20 10.00 9.00 -3.13
C ILE A 20 10.92 9.26 -1.92
N SER A 21 10.50 8.88 -0.71
CA SER A 21 11.20 9.25 0.53
C SER A 21 12.22 8.20 1.00
N LEU A 22 12.08 6.95 0.57
CA LEU A 22 12.84 5.82 1.11
C LEU A 22 13.58 5.07 0.00
N PRO A 23 14.77 4.52 0.30
CA PRO A 23 15.45 3.65 -0.64
C PRO A 23 14.60 2.39 -0.93
N PRO A 24 14.72 1.77 -2.12
CA PRO A 24 13.90 0.63 -2.54
C PRO A 24 13.96 -0.59 -1.60
N THR A 25 15.01 -0.71 -0.80
CA THR A 25 15.21 -1.81 0.16
C THR A 25 14.59 -1.55 1.52
N HIS A 26 13.94 -0.40 1.74
CA HIS A 26 13.43 -0.04 3.04
C HIS A 26 12.23 -0.93 3.43
N PRO A 27 12.21 -1.54 4.64
CA PRO A 27 11.18 -2.50 5.06
C PRO A 27 9.75 -1.94 5.03
N ASN A 28 9.59 -0.62 5.21
CA ASN A 28 8.31 0.07 5.05
C ASN A 28 7.65 -0.10 3.67
N LEU A 29 8.43 -0.29 2.59
CA LEU A 29 7.87 -0.58 1.27
C LEU A 29 7.26 -1.99 1.23
N ALA A 30 7.95 -2.99 1.80
CA ALA A 30 7.43 -4.35 1.91
C ALA A 30 6.12 -4.43 2.71
N VAL A 31 6.02 -3.67 3.81
CA VAL A 31 4.77 -3.58 4.59
C VAL A 31 3.63 -2.98 3.77
N SER A 32 3.91 -1.93 2.97
CA SER A 32 2.90 -1.32 2.10
C SER A 32 2.38 -2.31 1.04
N TYR A 33 3.27 -3.07 0.38
CA TYR A 33 2.87 -4.08 -0.59
C TYR A 33 2.06 -5.23 0.03
N ASN A 34 2.42 -5.69 1.24
CA ASN A 34 1.66 -6.71 1.97
C ASN A 34 0.22 -6.25 2.23
N ASN A 35 0.05 -5.02 2.74
CA ASN A 35 -1.27 -4.47 3.03
C ASN A 35 -2.13 -4.32 1.77
N ILE A 36 -1.54 -3.88 0.65
CA ILE A 36 -2.24 -3.80 -0.64
C ILE A 36 -2.70 -5.19 -1.10
N GLY A 37 -1.82 -6.20 -1.00
CA GLY A 37 -2.14 -7.58 -1.33
C GLY A 37 -3.28 -8.15 -0.47
N GLN A 38 -3.31 -7.84 0.83
CA GLN A 38 -4.41 -8.26 1.71
C GLN A 38 -5.74 -7.61 1.30
N VAL A 39 -5.74 -6.31 1.01
CA VAL A 39 -6.95 -5.61 0.54
C VAL A 39 -7.47 -6.20 -0.77
N HIS A 40 -6.58 -6.59 -1.68
CA HIS A 40 -6.97 -7.26 -2.93
C HIS A 40 -7.49 -8.68 -2.75
N ASN A 41 -6.96 -9.45 -1.79
CA ASN A 41 -7.43 -10.81 -1.51
C ASN A 41 -8.84 -10.82 -0.89
N ILE A 42 -9.17 -9.80 -0.09
CA ILE A 42 -10.47 -9.69 0.59
C ILE A 42 -11.57 -9.13 -0.36
N MET A 43 -11.20 -8.65 -1.55
CA MET A 43 -12.12 -8.02 -2.50
C MET A 43 -12.70 -9.03 -3.50
#